data_AF-A0A626YRA6-F1
#
_entry.id   AF-A0A626YRA6-F1
#
_cell.length_a   1.000
_cell.length_b   1.000
_cell.length_c   1.000
_cell.angle_alpha   90.00
_cell.angle_beta   90.00
_cell.angle_gamma   90.00
#
_symmetry.space_group_name_H-M   'P 1'
#
loop_
_entity.id
_entity.type
_entity.pdbx_description
1 polymer ?
#
loop_
_entity_poly.entity_id
_entity_poly.type
_entity_poly.pdbx_seq_one_letter_code
_entity_poly.pdbx_strand_id
1 'polypeptide(L)'
;MKRSEAGAIFNELNDAFELRLDELKKEGKVPTGKYREEVLRFCGEREEEYGIEYFLEESTQFLKSETAFIRVDAVLQGRFDKYLYMSLCYYHLASVVSDRERITDGCKYLQYAMYFYGKWQGSREYKEWAGEKEKNEKDRLENARAGKEEKYIPVKCEIIRLLHSRKPMGKWSSVSKAIEGIQHDLYIFITNEPKDKPSGLEPDNLDRTIKSWIKKDRYLAFAFSEAVTKK
;
A
#
# COMPACT_ATOMS: atom_id res chain seq x y z
N MET A 1 -13.33 40.53 16.43
CA MET A 1 -13.13 40.63 14.98
C MET A 1 -14.18 41.59 14.43
N LYS A 2 -13.79 42.61 13.67
CA LYS A 2 -14.77 43.52 13.04
C LYS A 2 -15.51 42.76 11.94
N ARG A 3 -16.77 43.12 11.67
CA ARG A 3 -17.62 42.45 10.65
C ARG A 3 -16.98 42.40 9.26
N SER A 4 -16.22 43.43 8.89
CA SER A 4 -15.46 43.51 7.64
C SER A 4 -14.26 42.55 7.59
N GLU A 5 -13.56 42.35 8.71
CA GLU A 5 -12.45 41.40 8.82
C GLU A 5 -12.97 39.95 8.76
N ALA A 6 -14.11 39.68 9.41
CA ALA A 6 -14.77 38.38 9.38
C ALA A 6 -15.17 37.97 7.96
N GLY A 7 -15.72 38.91 7.18
CA GLY A 7 -16.12 38.68 5.79
C GLY A 7 -14.93 38.37 4.89
N ALA A 8 -13.82 39.10 5.03
CA ALA A 8 -12.61 38.83 4.25
C ALA A 8 -12.06 37.41 4.53
N ILE A 9 -11.97 37.03 5.82
CA ILE A 9 -11.51 35.69 6.22
C ILE A 9 -12.46 34.60 5.72
N PHE A 10 -13.78 34.83 5.79
CA PHE A 10 -14.75 33.87 5.28
C PHE A 10 -14.55 33.60 3.79
N ASN A 11 -14.42 34.67 2.98
CA ASN A 11 -14.24 34.54 1.54
C ASN A 11 -12.95 33.80 1.20
N GLU A 12 -11.83 34.14 1.86
CA GLU A 12 -10.55 33.44 1.67
C GLU A 12 -10.66 31.94 1.98
N LEU A 13 -11.28 31.60 3.11
CA LEU A 13 -11.50 30.20 3.49
C LEU A 13 -12.44 29.50 2.51
N ASN A 14 -13.51 30.15 2.09
CA ASN A 14 -14.49 29.58 1.17
C ASN A 14 -13.86 29.31 -0.20
N ASP A 15 -13.12 30.26 -0.75
CA ASP A 15 -12.45 30.12 -2.05
C ASP A 15 -11.42 29.00 -2.02
N ALA A 16 -10.62 28.92 -0.95
CA ALA A 16 -9.66 27.85 -0.75
C ALA A 16 -10.33 26.47 -0.64
N PHE A 17 -11.51 26.40 -0.02
CA PHE A 17 -12.26 25.14 0.09
C PHE A 17 -12.94 24.76 -1.24
N GLU A 18 -13.51 25.71 -1.97
CA GLU A 18 -14.11 25.49 -3.29
C GLU A 18 -13.07 24.99 -4.30
N LEU A 19 -11.86 25.53 -4.28
CA LEU A 19 -10.77 25.06 -5.12
C LEU A 19 -10.51 23.56 -4.90
N ARG A 20 -10.46 23.12 -3.63
CA ARG A 20 -10.30 21.70 -3.27
C ARG A 20 -11.51 20.88 -3.70
N LEU A 21 -12.73 21.39 -3.53
CA LEU A 21 -13.94 20.70 -4.01
C LEU A 21 -13.91 20.50 -5.51
N ASP A 22 -13.42 21.47 -6.28
CA ASP A 22 -13.30 21.34 -7.74
C ASP A 22 -12.27 20.30 -8.16
N GLU A 23 -11.15 20.19 -7.42
CA GLU A 23 -10.20 19.08 -7.59
C GLU A 23 -10.87 17.73 -7.31
N LEU A 24 -11.62 17.62 -6.21
CA LEU A 24 -12.35 16.39 -5.88
C LEU A 24 -13.40 16.01 -6.92
N LYS A 25 -14.11 16.99 -7.50
CA LYS A 25 -15.06 16.77 -8.59
C LYS A 25 -14.35 16.23 -9.83
N LYS A 26 -13.18 16.79 -10.19
CA LYS A 26 -12.36 16.29 -11.30
C LYS A 26 -11.86 14.86 -11.04
N GLU A 27 -11.54 14.52 -9.80
CA GLU A 27 -11.17 13.16 -9.39
C GLU A 27 -12.37 12.19 -9.28
N GLY A 28 -13.62 12.67 -9.45
CA GLY A 28 -14.84 11.87 -9.30
C GLY A 28 -15.10 11.43 -7.85
N LYS A 29 -14.54 12.12 -6.85
CA LYS A 29 -14.67 11.80 -5.43
C LYS A 29 -15.94 12.37 -4.79
N VAL A 30 -16.48 13.41 -5.39
CA VAL A 30 -17.73 14.05 -4.97
C VAL A 30 -18.69 14.01 -6.15
N PRO A 31 -19.98 13.69 -5.94
CA PRO A 31 -20.97 13.74 -7.01
C PRO A 31 -20.98 15.12 -7.68
N THR A 32 -20.87 15.12 -9.01
CA THR A 32 -20.78 16.34 -9.83
C THR A 32 -22.15 16.95 -10.18
N GLY A 33 -23.25 16.27 -9.84
CA GLY A 33 -24.62 16.71 -10.11
C GLY A 33 -25.19 17.63 -9.02
N LYS A 34 -26.52 17.79 -9.03
CA LYS A 34 -27.37 18.60 -8.14
C LYS A 34 -27.15 18.43 -6.62
N TYR A 35 -26.16 17.66 -6.18
CA TYR A 35 -25.77 17.44 -4.78
C TYR A 35 -25.74 18.74 -3.97
N ARG A 36 -25.07 19.79 -4.45
CA ARG A 36 -25.06 21.09 -3.74
C ARG A 36 -26.47 21.67 -3.60
N GLU A 37 -27.24 21.66 -4.69
CA GLU A 37 -28.62 22.18 -4.69
C GLU A 37 -29.53 21.37 -3.76
N GLU A 38 -29.40 20.05 -3.76
CA GLU A 38 -30.17 19.14 -2.91
C GLU A 38 -29.83 19.29 -1.44
N VAL A 39 -28.54 19.44 -1.10
CA VAL A 39 -28.11 19.66 0.29
C VAL A 39 -28.55 21.02 0.79
N LEU A 40 -28.39 22.08 -0.02
CA LEU A 40 -28.87 23.41 0.36
C LEU A 40 -30.40 23.46 0.50
N ARG A 41 -31.13 22.78 -0.40
CA ARG A 41 -32.58 22.61 -0.29
C ARG A 41 -32.95 21.87 0.99
N PHE A 42 -32.30 20.74 1.28
CA PHE A 42 -32.54 19.97 2.51
C PHE A 42 -32.29 20.83 3.76
N CYS A 43 -31.19 21.57 3.79
CA CYS A 43 -30.90 22.48 4.91
C CYS A 43 -31.98 23.57 5.04
N GLY A 44 -32.44 24.14 3.93
CA GLY A 44 -33.52 25.13 3.92
C GLY A 44 -34.86 24.57 4.43
N GLU A 45 -35.26 23.37 3.97
CA GLU A 45 -36.47 22.69 4.41
C GLU A 45 -36.44 22.39 5.93
N ARG A 46 -35.29 21.96 6.45
CA ARG A 46 -35.13 21.68 7.89
C ARG A 46 -35.07 22.95 8.72
N GLU A 47 -34.49 24.01 8.20
CA GLU A 47 -34.56 25.33 8.84
C GLU A 47 -36.00 25.84 8.92
N GLU A 48 -36.80 25.69 7.86
CA GLU A 48 -38.21 26.08 7.86
C GLU A 48 -39.04 25.29 8.88
N GLU A 49 -38.75 23.99 9.02
CA GLU A 49 -39.47 23.09 9.93
C GLU A 49 -39.16 23.34 11.41
N TYR A 50 -37.89 23.62 11.76
CA TYR A 50 -37.43 23.66 13.15
C TYR A 50 -36.91 25.02 13.63
N GLY A 51 -36.68 25.97 12.72
CA GLY A 51 -35.99 27.23 12.99
C GLY A 51 -34.46 27.09 12.97
N ILE A 52 -33.78 28.16 12.54
CA ILE A 52 -32.33 28.16 12.30
C ILE A 52 -31.51 27.81 13.54
N GLU A 53 -31.86 28.32 14.73
CA GLU A 53 -31.06 28.06 15.94
C GLU A 53 -31.12 26.59 16.35
N TYR A 54 -32.32 26.00 16.38
CA TYR A 54 -32.49 24.59 16.72
C TYR A 54 -31.82 23.68 15.68
N PHE A 55 -32.02 23.97 14.38
CA PHE A 55 -31.40 23.20 13.31
C PHE A 55 -29.87 23.20 13.40
N LEU A 56 -29.26 24.36 13.67
CA LEU A 56 -27.81 24.48 13.80
C LEU A 56 -27.28 23.78 15.06
N GLU A 57 -27.98 23.90 16.19
CA GLU A 57 -27.60 23.26 17.44
C GLU A 57 -27.63 21.73 17.31
N GLU A 58 -28.75 21.18 16.83
CA GLU A 58 -28.92 19.74 16.61
C GLU A 58 -27.91 19.20 15.59
N SER A 59 -27.74 19.90 14.45
CA SER A 59 -26.78 19.48 13.43
C SER A 59 -25.35 19.50 13.98
N THR A 60 -25.00 20.50 14.76
CA THR A 60 -23.66 20.60 15.37
C THR A 60 -23.45 19.52 16.42
N GLN A 61 -24.44 19.23 17.25
CA GLN A 61 -24.38 18.18 18.25
C GLN A 61 -24.27 16.80 17.58
N PHE A 62 -25.05 16.55 16.54
CA PHE A 62 -24.99 15.35 15.74
C PHE A 62 -23.59 15.15 15.13
N LEU A 63 -23.04 16.16 14.46
CA LEU A 63 -21.70 16.11 13.87
C LEU A 63 -20.60 15.89 14.93
N LYS A 64 -20.72 16.49 16.11
CA LYS A 64 -19.79 16.25 17.23
C LYS A 64 -19.87 14.79 17.72
N SER A 65 -21.07 14.23 17.84
CA SER A 65 -21.28 12.83 18.21
C SER A 65 -20.67 11.89 17.15
N GLU A 66 -20.99 12.11 15.88
CA GLU A 66 -20.46 11.33 14.77
C GLU A 66 -18.93 11.39 14.69
N THR A 67 -18.33 12.53 15.01
CA THR A 67 -16.86 12.67 15.05
C THR A 67 -16.20 11.64 15.97
N ALA A 68 -16.82 11.31 17.10
CA ALA A 68 -16.29 10.31 18.02
C ALA A 68 -16.29 8.90 17.39
N PHE A 69 -17.39 8.52 16.73
CA PHE A 69 -17.52 7.24 16.03
C PHE A 69 -16.56 7.16 14.83
N ILE A 70 -16.47 8.23 14.04
CA ILE A 70 -15.59 8.31 12.88
C ILE A 70 -14.13 8.17 13.31
N ARG A 71 -13.73 8.75 14.44
CA ARG A 71 -12.37 8.59 14.97
C ARG A 71 -12.08 7.13 15.31
N VAL A 72 -13.03 6.41 15.89
CA VAL A 72 -12.89 4.97 16.19
C VAL A 72 -12.76 4.16 14.91
N ASP A 73 -13.63 4.38 13.93
CA ASP A 73 -13.57 3.70 12.63
C ASP A 73 -12.27 4.00 11.87
N ALA A 74 -11.81 5.26 11.89
CA ALA A 74 -10.58 5.65 11.23
C ALA A 74 -9.35 5.01 11.88
N VAL A 75 -9.24 5.05 13.21
CA VAL A 75 -8.07 4.54 13.94
C VAL A 75 -8.04 3.02 13.94
N LEU A 76 -9.18 2.35 14.14
CA LEU A 76 -9.22 0.89 14.29
C LEU A 76 -9.42 0.15 12.97
N GLN A 77 -10.18 0.71 12.03
CA GLN A 77 -10.55 0.03 10.78
C GLN A 77 -9.88 0.64 9.54
N GLY A 78 -9.11 1.72 9.69
CA GLY A 78 -8.47 2.40 8.56
C GLY A 78 -9.47 3.04 7.59
N ARG A 79 -10.71 3.29 8.02
CA ARG A 79 -11.79 3.85 7.20
C ARG A 79 -11.86 5.37 7.37
N PHE A 80 -11.07 6.07 6.55
CA PHE A 80 -10.93 7.52 6.66
C PHE A 80 -11.90 8.32 5.78
N ASP A 81 -12.64 7.66 4.87
CA ASP A 81 -13.57 8.32 3.94
C ASP A 81 -14.66 9.12 4.65
N LYS A 82 -15.02 8.72 5.87
CA LYS A 82 -15.99 9.44 6.70
C LYS A 82 -15.55 10.85 7.08
N TYR A 83 -14.25 11.14 7.10
CA TYR A 83 -13.77 12.50 7.30
C TYR A 83 -14.11 13.43 6.13
N LEU A 84 -14.19 12.92 4.89
CA LEU A 84 -14.64 13.73 3.76
C LEU A 84 -16.13 14.10 3.92
N TYR A 85 -16.98 13.17 4.35
CA TYR A 85 -18.39 13.47 4.60
C TYR A 85 -18.57 14.52 5.70
N MET A 86 -17.84 14.41 6.81
CA MET A 86 -17.84 15.44 7.87
C MET A 86 -17.45 16.82 7.35
N SER A 87 -16.41 16.85 6.52
CA SER A 87 -15.93 18.07 5.89
C SER A 87 -17.03 18.74 5.06
N LEU A 88 -17.74 17.97 4.25
CA LEU A 88 -18.84 18.47 3.41
C LEU A 88 -20.02 18.97 4.26
N CYS A 89 -20.41 18.24 5.30
CA CYS A 89 -21.50 18.67 6.19
C CYS A 89 -21.19 20.03 6.83
N TYR A 90 -19.99 20.20 7.38
CA TYR A 90 -19.57 21.47 7.96
C TYR A 90 -19.47 22.59 6.93
N TYR A 91 -19.01 22.29 5.71
CA TYR A 91 -18.97 23.24 4.62
C TYR A 91 -20.37 23.78 4.28
N HIS A 92 -21.38 22.89 4.17
CA HIS A 92 -22.75 23.30 3.88
C HIS A 92 -23.40 24.07 5.04
N LEU A 93 -23.13 23.70 6.29
CA LEU A 93 -23.56 24.52 7.45
C LEU A 93 -22.94 25.91 7.41
N ALA A 94 -21.67 26.03 6.96
CA ALA A 94 -21.01 27.32 6.80
C ALA A 94 -21.70 28.20 5.74
N SER A 95 -22.08 27.62 4.60
CA SER A 95 -22.85 28.34 3.57
C SER A 95 -24.18 28.82 4.13
N VAL A 96 -24.91 27.92 4.81
CA VAL A 96 -26.21 28.25 5.42
C VAL A 96 -26.05 29.46 6.35
N VAL A 97 -25.19 29.42 7.36
CA VAL A 97 -25.12 30.53 8.33
C VAL A 97 -24.58 31.84 7.73
N SER A 98 -23.69 31.76 6.74
CA SER A 98 -23.14 32.96 6.10
C SER A 98 -24.17 33.72 5.28
N ASP A 99 -25.09 33.02 4.60
CA ASP A 99 -26.20 33.65 3.86
C ASP A 99 -27.15 34.42 4.80
N ARG A 100 -27.19 34.09 6.10
CA ARG A 100 -27.98 34.79 7.13
C ARG A 100 -27.15 35.85 7.86
N GLU A 101 -26.09 36.34 7.23
CA GLU A 101 -25.15 37.33 7.77
C GLU A 101 -24.39 36.91 9.04
N ARG A 102 -24.45 35.63 9.45
CA ARG A 102 -23.73 35.08 10.61
C ARG A 102 -22.31 34.63 10.22
N ILE A 103 -21.56 35.57 9.64
CA ILE A 103 -20.24 35.31 9.05
C ILE A 103 -19.25 34.68 10.05
N THR A 104 -19.28 35.08 11.32
CA THR A 104 -18.41 34.51 12.36
C THR A 104 -18.66 33.02 12.58
N ASP A 105 -19.92 32.58 12.53
CA ASP A 105 -20.27 31.16 12.66
C ASP A 105 -19.91 30.40 11.37
N GLY A 106 -20.06 31.06 10.22
CA GLY A 106 -19.59 30.54 8.93
C GLY A 106 -18.09 30.26 8.93
N CYS A 107 -17.28 31.18 9.46
CA CYS A 107 -15.84 30.97 9.63
C CYS A 107 -15.53 29.76 10.52
N LYS A 108 -16.28 29.55 11.62
CA LYS A 108 -16.07 28.41 12.51
C LYS A 108 -16.36 27.09 11.80
N TYR A 109 -17.49 27.01 11.08
CA TYR A 109 -17.85 25.82 10.34
C TYR A 109 -16.88 25.55 9.17
N LEU A 110 -16.41 26.57 8.46
CA LEU A 110 -15.36 26.40 7.44
C LEU A 110 -14.05 25.87 8.02
N GLN A 111 -13.65 26.32 9.21
CA GLN A 111 -12.46 25.78 9.89
C GLN A 111 -12.64 24.28 10.22
N TYR A 112 -13.81 23.87 10.70
CA TYR A 112 -14.11 22.45 10.91
C TYR A 112 -14.11 21.67 9.59
N ALA A 113 -14.70 22.21 8.53
CA ALA A 113 -14.67 21.61 7.21
C ALA A 113 -13.22 21.34 6.75
N MET A 114 -12.37 22.37 6.77
CA MET A 114 -10.96 22.26 6.42
C MET A 114 -10.19 21.27 7.30
N TYR A 115 -10.47 21.24 8.60
CA TYR A 115 -9.84 20.29 9.53
C TYR A 115 -10.12 18.84 9.11
N PHE A 116 -11.39 18.52 8.85
CA PHE A 116 -11.78 17.16 8.45
C PHE A 116 -11.29 16.81 7.04
N TYR A 117 -11.30 17.76 6.11
CA TYR A 117 -10.67 17.58 4.80
C TYR A 117 -9.19 17.21 4.95
N GLY A 118 -8.44 17.95 5.77
CA GLY A 118 -7.02 17.69 6.00
C GLY A 118 -6.76 16.31 6.59
N LYS A 119 -7.62 15.84 7.50
CA LYS A 119 -7.56 14.47 8.04
C LYS A 119 -7.77 13.41 6.97
N TRP A 120 -8.77 13.60 6.11
CA TRP A 120 -9.04 12.71 4.99
C TRP A 120 -7.86 12.69 4.00
N GLN A 121 -7.37 13.86 3.58
CA GLN A 121 -6.29 13.98 2.62
C GLN A 121 -4.99 13.32 3.13
N GLY A 122 -4.56 13.65 4.35
CA GLY A 122 -3.36 13.06 4.93
C GLY A 122 -3.44 11.54 5.09
N SER A 123 -4.65 10.99 5.30
CA SER A 123 -4.83 9.54 5.36
C SER A 123 -4.65 8.85 3.99
N ARG A 124 -5.04 9.51 2.91
CA ARG A 124 -4.83 9.01 1.54
C ARG A 124 -3.35 8.98 1.20
N GLU A 125 -2.65 10.09 1.42
CA GLU A 125 -1.23 10.22 1.17
C GLU A 125 -0.42 9.18 1.97
N TYR A 126 -0.80 8.94 3.23
CA TYR A 126 -0.19 7.90 4.03
C TYR A 126 -0.41 6.49 3.45
N LYS A 127 -1.63 6.18 2.98
CA LYS A 127 -1.94 4.89 2.38
C LYS A 127 -1.15 4.65 1.08
N GLU A 128 -1.02 5.68 0.25
CA GLU A 128 -0.22 5.63 -0.97
C GLU A 128 1.26 5.39 -0.65
N TRP A 129 1.83 6.18 0.29
CA TRP A 129 3.20 6.01 0.74
C TRP A 129 3.47 4.62 1.34
N ALA A 130 2.57 4.11 2.17
CA ALA A 130 2.70 2.79 2.77
C ALA A 130 2.69 1.67 1.71
N GLY A 131 1.81 1.78 0.71
CA GLY A 131 1.74 0.83 -0.40
C GLY A 131 2.99 0.86 -1.28
N GLU A 132 3.52 2.05 -1.57
CA GLU A 132 4.77 2.20 -2.31
C GLU A 132 5.96 1.60 -1.54
N LYS A 133 6.03 1.82 -0.23
CA LYS A 133 7.06 1.23 0.62
C LYS A 133 7.00 -0.29 0.62
N GLU A 134 5.82 -0.88 0.71
CA GLU A 134 5.64 -2.34 0.66
C GLU A 134 6.05 -2.90 -0.70
N LYS A 135 5.67 -2.24 -1.80
CA LYS A 135 6.08 -2.61 -3.15
C LYS A 135 7.60 -2.56 -3.29
N ASN A 136 8.24 -1.48 -2.85
CA ASN A 136 9.70 -1.34 -2.94
C ASN A 136 10.43 -2.41 -2.13
N GLU A 137 9.92 -2.78 -0.95
CA GLU A 137 10.49 -3.87 -0.16
C GLU A 137 10.33 -5.22 -0.85
N LYS A 138 9.18 -5.48 -1.45
CA LYS A 138 8.94 -6.70 -2.24
C LYS A 138 9.88 -6.78 -3.43
N ASP A 139 10.02 -5.71 -4.20
CA ASP A 139 10.92 -5.62 -5.35
C ASP A 139 12.39 -5.82 -4.91
N ARG A 140 12.78 -5.24 -3.76
CA ARG A 140 14.11 -5.47 -3.16
C ARG A 140 14.34 -6.93 -2.82
N LEU A 141 13.36 -7.60 -2.20
CA LEU A 141 13.45 -9.02 -1.86
C LEU A 141 13.48 -9.92 -3.10
N GLU A 142 12.72 -9.59 -4.14
CA GLU A 142 12.73 -10.31 -5.42
C GLU A 142 14.06 -10.15 -6.15
N ASN A 143 14.59 -8.94 -6.23
CA ASN A 143 15.91 -8.66 -6.81
C ASN A 143 17.02 -9.38 -6.03
N ALA A 144 16.95 -9.40 -4.69
CA ALA A 144 17.89 -10.14 -3.86
C ALA A 144 17.80 -11.66 -4.10
N ARG A 145 16.60 -12.20 -4.38
CA ARG A 145 16.42 -13.61 -4.76
C ARG A 145 16.97 -13.91 -6.15
N ALA A 146 16.70 -13.06 -7.13
CA ALA A 146 17.23 -13.20 -8.49
C ALA A 146 18.76 -13.17 -8.50
N GLY A 147 19.37 -12.22 -7.78
CA GLY A 147 20.83 -12.15 -7.64
C GLY A 147 21.44 -13.35 -6.92
N LYS A 148 20.72 -14.02 -6.01
CA LYS A 148 21.17 -15.30 -5.42
C LYS A 148 21.09 -16.45 -6.43
N GLU A 149 20.02 -16.52 -7.21
CA GLU A 149 19.85 -17.56 -8.22
C GLU A 149 20.96 -17.49 -9.30
N GLU A 150 21.31 -16.29 -9.75
CA GLU A 150 22.42 -16.06 -10.68
C GLU A 150 23.77 -16.54 -10.14
N LYS A 151 24.05 -16.30 -8.85
CA LYS A 151 25.27 -16.78 -8.19
C LYS A 151 25.40 -18.30 -8.19
N TYR A 152 24.29 -19.03 -8.24
CA TYR A 152 24.31 -20.50 -8.24
C TYR A 152 24.46 -21.10 -9.64
N ILE A 153 24.24 -20.34 -10.71
CA ILE A 153 24.31 -20.85 -12.09
C ILE A 153 25.63 -21.59 -12.37
N PRO A 154 26.83 -21.04 -12.06
CA PRO A 154 28.09 -21.73 -12.33
C PRO A 154 28.19 -23.08 -11.62
N VAL A 155 27.75 -23.14 -10.36
CA VAL A 155 27.74 -24.37 -9.55
C VAL A 155 26.76 -25.40 -10.11
N LYS A 156 25.57 -24.96 -10.55
CA LYS A 156 24.59 -25.85 -11.19
C LYS A 156 25.10 -26.42 -12.51
N CYS A 157 25.73 -25.59 -13.34
CA CYS A 157 26.39 -26.04 -14.57
C CYS A 157 27.51 -27.05 -14.26
N GLU A 158 28.29 -26.80 -13.22
CA GLU A 158 29.36 -27.71 -12.80
C GLU A 158 28.81 -29.06 -12.31
N ILE A 159 27.72 -29.06 -11.54
CA ILE A 159 27.02 -30.30 -11.14
C ILE A 159 26.64 -31.11 -12.38
N ILE A 160 26.05 -30.47 -13.40
CA ILE A 160 25.68 -31.14 -14.65
C ILE A 160 26.93 -31.71 -15.34
N ARG A 161 28.00 -30.92 -15.46
CA ARG A 161 29.27 -31.35 -16.06
C ARG A 161 29.90 -32.55 -15.33
N LEU A 162 29.88 -32.54 -14.00
CA LEU A 162 30.40 -33.64 -13.18
C LEU A 162 29.54 -34.90 -13.30
N LEU A 163 28.21 -34.77 -13.30
CA LEU A 163 27.31 -35.89 -13.52
C LEU A 163 27.53 -36.56 -14.88
N HIS A 164 27.83 -35.78 -15.92
CA HIS A 164 28.17 -36.33 -17.24
C HIS A 164 29.56 -36.98 -17.27
N SER A 165 30.57 -36.34 -16.67
CA SER A 165 31.97 -36.80 -16.78
C SER A 165 32.31 -37.96 -15.83
N ARG A 166 31.69 -38.02 -14.65
CA ARG A 166 31.94 -39.06 -13.64
C ARG A 166 30.96 -40.22 -13.71
N LYS A 167 30.08 -40.25 -14.71
CA LYS A 167 29.05 -41.27 -14.87
C LYS A 167 29.68 -42.66 -14.92
N PRO A 168 29.42 -43.56 -13.95
CA PRO A 168 29.87 -44.94 -14.04
C PRO A 168 29.13 -45.65 -15.17
N MET A 169 29.76 -46.67 -15.79
CA MET A 169 29.18 -47.45 -16.89
C MET A 169 27.73 -47.92 -16.60
N GLY A 170 27.38 -48.17 -15.34
CA GLY A 170 26.08 -48.67 -14.90
C GLY A 170 25.09 -47.63 -14.35
N LYS A 171 25.29 -46.31 -14.52
CA LYS A 171 24.53 -45.24 -13.82
C LYS A 171 24.65 -45.35 -12.28
N TRP A 172 24.30 -44.29 -11.54
CA TRP A 172 24.25 -44.36 -10.07
C TRP A 172 22.96 -45.04 -9.60
N SER A 173 23.00 -45.68 -8.43
CA SER A 173 21.83 -46.37 -7.84
C SER A 173 20.80 -45.43 -7.20
N SER A 174 21.19 -44.20 -6.88
CA SER A 174 20.30 -43.19 -6.31
C SER A 174 20.85 -41.78 -6.51
N VAL A 175 19.99 -40.76 -6.33
CA VAL A 175 20.40 -39.35 -6.32
C VAL A 175 21.48 -39.09 -5.27
N SER A 176 21.34 -39.64 -4.06
CA SER A 176 22.37 -39.46 -3.01
C SER A 176 23.71 -40.07 -3.42
N LYS A 177 23.73 -41.24 -4.06
CA LYS A 177 24.98 -41.84 -4.55
C LYS A 177 25.60 -41.03 -5.69
N ALA A 178 24.79 -40.40 -6.54
CA ALA A 178 25.30 -39.49 -7.55
C ALA A 178 25.90 -38.22 -6.93
N ILE A 179 25.25 -37.64 -5.91
CA ILE A 179 25.78 -36.48 -5.16
C ILE A 179 27.10 -36.83 -4.48
N GLU A 180 27.14 -37.94 -3.72
CA GLU A 180 28.38 -38.44 -3.08
C GLU A 180 29.50 -38.62 -4.11
N GLY A 181 29.19 -39.17 -5.29
CA GLY A 181 30.17 -39.41 -6.35
C GLY A 181 30.78 -38.16 -6.97
N ILE A 182 30.11 -37.02 -6.91
CA ILE A 182 30.61 -35.73 -7.45
C ILE A 182 31.06 -34.76 -6.36
N GLN A 183 30.83 -35.09 -5.08
CA GLN A 183 30.95 -34.15 -3.97
C GLN A 183 32.37 -33.59 -3.82
N HIS A 184 33.40 -34.43 -3.99
CA HIS A 184 34.79 -33.99 -3.86
C HIS A 184 35.19 -32.99 -4.96
N ASP A 185 34.87 -33.28 -6.21
CA ASP A 185 35.19 -32.39 -7.33
C ASP A 185 34.39 -31.09 -7.25
N LEU A 186 33.11 -31.17 -6.83
CA LEU A 186 32.27 -30.00 -6.63
C LEU A 186 32.79 -29.11 -5.48
N TYR A 187 33.31 -29.72 -4.42
CA TYR A 187 33.98 -29.00 -3.33
C TYR A 187 35.20 -28.23 -3.84
N ILE A 188 36.05 -28.85 -4.66
CA ILE A 188 37.21 -28.20 -5.27
C ILE A 188 36.77 -27.03 -6.15
N PHE A 189 35.70 -27.20 -6.93
CA PHE A 189 35.17 -26.11 -7.76
C PHE A 189 34.73 -24.91 -6.92
N ILE A 190 33.94 -25.14 -5.86
CA ILE A 190 33.41 -24.09 -4.99
C ILE A 190 34.53 -23.37 -4.22
N THR A 191 35.52 -24.12 -3.72
CA THR A 191 36.65 -23.52 -2.99
C THR A 191 37.57 -22.68 -3.88
N ASN A 192 37.54 -22.90 -5.19
CA ASN A 192 38.29 -22.12 -6.18
C ASN A 192 37.47 -21.02 -6.86
N GLU A 193 36.27 -20.70 -6.34
CA GLU A 193 35.46 -19.61 -6.91
C GLU A 193 36.18 -18.25 -6.85
N PRO A 194 35.95 -17.38 -7.85
CA PRO A 194 36.48 -16.02 -7.83
C PRO A 194 36.04 -15.25 -6.59
N LYS A 195 36.99 -14.61 -5.88
CA LYS A 195 36.73 -13.88 -4.63
C LYS A 195 35.74 -12.71 -4.79
N ASP A 196 35.61 -12.18 -6.00
CA ASP A 196 34.70 -11.09 -6.36
C ASP A 196 33.26 -11.56 -6.64
N LYS A 197 33.04 -12.85 -6.90
CA LYS A 197 31.71 -13.44 -7.14
C LYS A 197 31.56 -14.85 -6.54
N PRO A 198 31.72 -15.03 -5.22
CA PRO A 198 31.52 -16.33 -4.59
C PRO A 198 30.02 -16.71 -4.57
N SER A 199 29.73 -17.99 -4.73
CA SER A 199 28.36 -18.53 -4.55
C SER A 199 27.92 -18.47 -3.08
N GLY A 200 28.88 -18.47 -2.15
CA GLY A 200 28.63 -18.49 -0.71
C GLY A 200 28.04 -19.81 -0.21
N LEU A 201 28.20 -20.89 -0.99
CA LEU A 201 27.79 -22.23 -0.60
C LEU A 201 28.77 -22.82 0.41
N GLU A 202 28.21 -23.40 1.48
CA GLU A 202 29.00 -24.16 2.44
C GLU A 202 29.06 -25.64 2.02
N PRO A 203 30.27 -26.25 2.03
CA PRO A 203 30.49 -27.66 1.69
C PRO A 203 29.58 -28.64 2.42
N ASP A 204 29.34 -28.39 3.70
CA ASP A 204 28.60 -29.29 4.60
C ASP A 204 27.09 -29.33 4.26
N ASN A 205 26.61 -28.34 3.51
CA ASN A 205 25.20 -28.20 3.16
C ASN A 205 24.89 -28.56 1.70
N LEU A 206 25.88 -29.05 0.93
CA LEU A 206 25.72 -29.31 -0.50
C LEU A 206 24.67 -30.37 -0.82
N ASP A 207 24.65 -31.51 -0.12
CA ASP A 207 23.65 -32.56 -0.40
C ASP A 207 22.22 -32.06 -0.23
N ARG A 208 21.93 -31.39 0.90
CA ARG A 208 20.61 -30.79 1.16
C ARG A 208 20.26 -29.73 0.12
N THR A 209 21.21 -28.89 -0.25
CA THR A 209 21.01 -27.79 -1.20
C THR A 209 20.72 -28.32 -2.60
N ILE A 210 21.51 -29.28 -3.08
CA ILE A 210 21.33 -29.92 -4.40
C ILE A 210 19.97 -30.62 -4.47
N LYS A 211 19.59 -31.39 -3.44
CA LYS A 211 18.26 -32.03 -3.37
C LYS A 211 17.12 -31.01 -3.42
N SER A 212 17.30 -29.84 -2.80
CA SER A 212 16.33 -28.74 -2.88
C SER A 212 16.25 -28.15 -4.30
N TRP A 213 17.39 -27.96 -4.96
CA TRP A 213 17.44 -27.43 -6.33
C TRP A 213 16.86 -28.39 -7.36
N ILE A 214 17.10 -29.70 -7.25
CA ILE A 214 16.52 -30.71 -8.16
C ILE A 214 14.99 -30.60 -8.24
N LYS A 215 14.32 -30.22 -7.14
CA LYS A 215 12.86 -30.05 -7.12
C LYS A 215 12.36 -28.82 -7.90
N LYS A 216 13.23 -27.83 -8.14
CA LYS A 216 12.88 -26.52 -8.70
C LYS A 216 13.52 -26.25 -10.06
N ASP A 217 14.67 -26.88 -10.33
CA ASP A 217 15.47 -26.66 -11.53
C ASP A 217 15.33 -27.84 -12.50
N ARG A 218 14.69 -27.58 -13.64
CA ARG A 218 14.40 -28.60 -14.65
C ARG A 218 15.66 -29.21 -15.27
N TYR A 219 16.74 -28.46 -15.39
CA TYR A 219 17.97 -28.92 -16.04
C TYR A 219 18.75 -29.84 -15.11
N LEU A 220 18.83 -29.47 -13.82
CA LEU A 220 19.37 -30.37 -12.80
C LEU A 220 18.52 -31.64 -12.68
N ALA A 221 17.20 -31.52 -12.62
CA ALA A 221 16.30 -32.68 -12.57
C ALA A 221 16.54 -33.64 -13.73
N PHE A 222 16.66 -33.10 -14.95
CA PHE A 222 16.96 -33.89 -16.14
C PHE A 222 18.33 -34.58 -16.05
N ALA A 223 19.40 -33.84 -15.72
CA ALA A 223 20.75 -34.40 -15.60
C ALA A 223 20.82 -35.53 -14.56
N PHE A 224 20.18 -35.37 -13.40
CA PHE A 224 20.09 -36.44 -12.40
C PHE A 224 19.28 -37.64 -12.89
N SER A 225 18.21 -37.43 -13.65
CA SER A 225 17.43 -38.53 -14.23
C SER A 225 18.21 -39.36 -15.26
N GLU A 226 19.15 -38.72 -15.97
CA GLU A 226 20.03 -39.39 -16.93
C GLU A 226 21.21 -40.11 -16.26
N ALA A 227 21.61 -39.61 -15.10
CA ALA A 227 22.71 -40.11 -14.29
C ALA A 227 22.31 -41.29 -13.40
N VAL A 228 21.06 -41.34 -12.92
CA VAL A 228 20.57 -42.33 -11.95
C VAL A 228 19.73 -43.41 -12.63
N THR A 229 19.79 -44.64 -12.10
CA THR A 229 18.91 -45.73 -12.51
C THR A 229 17.45 -45.40 -12.17
N LYS A 230 16.54 -45.54 -13.14
CA LYS A 230 15.11 -45.48 -12.84
C LYS A 230 14.76 -46.71 -12.01
N LYS A 231 14.22 -46.49 -10.81
CA LYS A 231 13.51 -47.55 -10.08
C LYS A 231 12.29 -47.99 -10.87
#